data_AF-A0A9W6WG86-F1
#
_entry.id   AF-A0A9W6WG86-F1
#
_cell.length_a   1.000
_cell.length_b   1.000
_cell.length_c   1.000
_cell.angle_alpha   90.00
_cell.angle_beta   90.00
_cell.angle_gamma   90.00
#
_symmetry.space_group_name_H-M   'P 1'
#
loop_
_entity.id
_entity.type
_entity.pdbx_description
1 polymer ?
#
loop_
_entity_poly.entity_id
_entity_poly.type
_entity_poly.pdbx_seq_one_letter_code
_entity_poly.pdbx_strand_id
1 'polypeptide(L)'
;MYLGVIKAGKPDTDNTTSKIIGYDLSSEAIPIIKFFTWFSIWSIPNFKLMKNILLVDENWELSTNLNFEIFNELIKLTKLAKSDLNLQNMKPIWLILFPEVNIFSKRDYYLQSELIEKYYLPKLNNLLYPRYSGIYNTIKALNYSNFSKLLDITIIYYRINKQNGDLIFQSPNLIEILFNNLPNGYKYNVLINVREKNLNKISDKRAKLEKWLERRWVKKDTIIENLKKDISKDFEKKII
;
A
#
# COMPACT_ATOMS: atom_id res chain seq x y z
N MET A 1 -1.53 1.59 -8.06
CA MET A 1 -0.41 1.24 -7.17
C MET A 1 -0.97 1.00 -5.78
N TYR A 2 -0.69 -0.16 -5.18
CA TYR A 2 -1.15 -0.54 -3.83
C TYR A 2 -0.16 -0.01 -2.79
N LEU A 3 -0.67 0.47 -1.65
CA LEU A 3 0.14 0.85 -0.49
C LEU A 3 -0.52 0.24 0.75
N GLY A 4 0.13 -0.73 1.39
CA GLY A 4 -0.26 -1.15 2.72
C GLY A 4 0.49 -0.29 3.71
N VAL A 5 -0.16 0.65 4.39
CA VAL A 5 0.49 1.52 5.37
C VAL A 5 0.11 1.04 6.76
N ILE A 6 1.07 0.60 7.57
CA ILE A 6 0.83 0.27 8.97
C ILE A 6 1.22 1.50 9.79
N LYS A 7 0.22 2.11 10.44
CA LYS A 7 0.38 3.33 11.27
C LYS A 7 0.64 2.90 12.72
N ALA A 8 1.77 3.34 13.28
CA ALA A 8 1.95 3.41 14.73
C ALA A 8 1.61 4.82 15.21
N GLY A 9 0.61 4.94 16.08
CA GLY A 9 0.14 6.21 16.64
C GLY A 9 -1.14 6.03 17.49
N LYS A 10 -1.46 7.05 18.31
CA LYS A 10 -2.58 7.06 19.27
C LYS A 10 -3.90 6.62 18.61
N PRO A 11 -4.81 5.92 19.32
CA PRO A 11 -6.17 5.75 18.83
C PRO A 11 -6.80 7.13 18.65
N ASP A 12 -7.23 7.43 17.43
CA ASP A 12 -7.95 8.67 17.12
C ASP A 12 -9.30 8.62 17.84
N THR A 13 -9.44 9.29 18.98
CA THR A 13 -10.74 9.68 19.53
C THR A 13 -11.14 10.94 18.82
N ASP A 14 -12.03 10.85 17.83
CA ASP A 14 -13.15 11.80 17.67
C ASP A 14 -14.08 11.39 16.52
N ASN A 15 -15.35 11.20 16.89
CA ASN A 15 -16.48 11.20 15.98
C ASN A 15 -16.75 12.65 15.56
N THR A 16 -16.29 13.07 14.39
CA THR A 16 -16.82 14.30 13.76
C THR A 16 -16.91 14.14 12.25
N THR A 17 -18.14 14.28 11.77
CA THR A 17 -18.55 14.43 10.37
C THR A 17 -17.77 15.56 9.70
N SER A 18 -16.99 15.27 8.65
CA SER A 18 -16.24 16.30 7.92
C SER A 18 -16.85 16.63 6.56
N LYS A 19 -17.39 17.85 6.48
CA LYS A 19 -17.39 18.68 5.26
C LYS A 19 -15.92 18.93 4.90
N ILE A 20 -15.55 18.72 3.64
CA ILE A 20 -14.16 18.87 3.17
C ILE A 20 -13.82 20.36 3.09
N ILE A 21 -13.12 20.86 4.11
CA ILE A 21 -12.43 22.15 4.13
C ILE A 21 -10.94 21.79 4.13
N GLY A 22 -10.14 22.46 3.29
CA GLY A 22 -8.71 22.18 3.12
C GLY A 22 -7.99 22.12 4.47
N TYR A 23 -7.30 21.01 4.72
CA TYR A 23 -6.53 20.79 5.94
C TYR A 23 -5.15 21.43 5.80
N ASP A 24 -4.80 22.29 6.76
CA ASP A 24 -3.47 22.89 6.87
C ASP A 24 -2.49 21.87 7.48
N LEU A 25 -1.53 21.40 6.66
CA LEU A 25 -0.56 20.37 7.01
C LEU A 25 0.66 20.91 7.79
N SER A 26 0.77 22.23 7.99
CA SER A 26 1.96 22.87 8.58
C SER A 26 2.15 22.55 10.07
N SER A 27 1.09 22.13 10.76
CA SER A 27 1.09 21.84 12.21
C SER A 27 1.27 20.35 12.55
N GLU A 28 1.23 19.45 11.56
CA GLU A 28 1.33 18.01 11.80
C GLU A 28 2.78 17.51 11.72
N ALA A 29 3.14 16.64 12.66
CA ALA A 29 4.42 15.96 12.66
C ALA A 29 4.54 15.02 11.44
N ILE A 30 5.44 15.33 10.51
CA ILE A 30 5.70 14.52 9.30
C ILE A 30 6.03 13.07 9.71
N PRO A 31 5.32 12.06 9.18
CA PRO A 31 5.57 10.67 9.52
C PRO A 31 6.95 10.21 9.03
N ILE A 32 7.58 9.33 9.80
CA ILE A 32 8.77 8.60 9.35
C ILE A 32 8.29 7.45 8.46
N ILE A 33 8.61 7.54 7.17
CA ILE A 33 8.22 6.54 6.18
C ILE A 33 9.31 5.47 6.06
N LYS A 34 8.89 4.22 6.16
CA LYS A 34 9.73 3.03 6.01
C LYS A 34 9.03 2.07 5.04
N PHE A 35 9.81 1.43 4.18
CA PHE A 35 9.36 0.41 3.25
C PHE A 35 9.94 -0.92 3.69
N PHE A 36 9.16 -1.99 3.58
CA PHE A 36 9.66 -3.35 3.80
C PHE A 36 9.49 -4.20 2.56
N THR A 37 10.63 -4.55 1.95
CA THR A 37 10.71 -5.34 0.72
C THR A 37 12.07 -6.06 0.66
N TRP A 38 12.12 -7.26 0.06
CA TRP A 38 13.34 -8.08 -0.10
C TRP A 38 14.29 -8.08 1.11
N PHE A 39 13.82 -8.62 2.26
CA PHE A 39 14.59 -8.74 3.51
C PHE A 39 15.12 -7.43 4.12
N SER A 40 14.65 -6.27 3.66
CA SER A 40 15.21 -4.99 4.07
C SER A 40 14.11 -3.99 4.44
N ILE A 41 14.34 -3.27 5.54
CA ILE A 41 13.57 -2.10 5.92
C ILE A 41 14.37 -0.87 5.57
N TRP A 42 13.81 0.02 4.75
CA TRP A 42 14.54 1.16 4.21
C TRP A 42 13.65 2.40 4.11
N SER A 43 14.24 3.59 4.17
CA SER A 43 13.55 4.86 3.89
C SER A 43 13.92 5.40 2.51
N ILE A 44 15.19 5.24 2.14
CA ILE A 44 15.74 5.62 0.84
C ILE A 44 16.36 4.34 0.24
N PRO A 45 16.14 4.05 -1.05
CA PRO A 45 16.76 2.91 -1.71
C PRO A 45 18.28 2.98 -1.58
N ASN A 46 18.90 1.89 -1.12
CA ASN A 46 20.36 1.81 -0.99
C ASN A 46 20.91 0.65 -1.84
N PHE A 47 22.23 0.60 -2.02
CA PHE A 47 22.87 -0.43 -2.84
C PHE A 47 22.61 -1.85 -2.30
N LYS A 48 22.46 -2.00 -0.97
CA LYS A 48 22.09 -3.27 -0.34
C LYS A 48 20.71 -3.74 -0.80
N LEU A 49 19.73 -2.85 -0.89
CA LEU A 49 18.40 -3.17 -1.43
C LEU A 49 18.49 -3.60 -2.90
N MET A 50 19.24 -2.86 -3.73
CA MET A 50 19.40 -3.22 -5.14
C MET A 50 20.03 -4.60 -5.30
N LYS A 51 21.08 -4.91 -4.53
CA LYS A 51 21.68 -6.24 -4.48
C LYS A 51 20.67 -7.31 -4.05
N ASN A 52 19.85 -7.03 -3.04
CA ASN A 52 18.81 -7.96 -2.60
C ASN A 52 17.79 -8.21 -3.72
N ILE A 53 17.31 -7.17 -4.42
CA ILE A 53 16.36 -7.33 -5.54
C ILE A 53 16.92 -8.24 -6.63
N LEU A 54 18.23 -8.15 -6.91
CA LEU A 54 18.87 -8.98 -7.95
C LEU A 54 19.09 -10.44 -7.53
N LEU A 55 19.33 -10.69 -6.24
CA LEU A 55 19.74 -12.01 -5.75
C LEU A 55 18.60 -12.81 -5.11
N VAL A 56 17.57 -12.13 -4.62
CA VAL A 56 16.50 -12.73 -3.83
C VAL A 56 15.24 -12.89 -4.67
N ASP A 57 14.76 -14.13 -4.74
CA ASP A 57 13.46 -14.47 -5.32
C ASP A 57 12.33 -13.74 -4.57
N GLU A 58 11.33 -13.28 -5.30
CA GLU A 58 10.14 -12.59 -4.83
C GLU A 58 9.31 -13.41 -3.82
N ASN A 59 9.42 -14.75 -3.83
CA ASN A 59 8.75 -15.67 -2.90
C ASN A 59 9.54 -15.95 -1.61
N TRP A 60 10.47 -15.07 -1.26
CA TRP A 60 11.34 -15.22 -0.11
C TRP A 60 10.61 -15.34 1.24
N GLU A 61 11.21 -16.03 2.20
CA GLU A 61 10.72 -16.09 3.59
C GLU A 61 11.82 -15.84 4.60
N LEU A 62 11.45 -15.19 5.71
CA LEU A 62 12.35 -14.91 6.82
C LEU A 62 12.24 -16.02 7.87
N SER A 63 13.38 -16.44 8.40
CA SER A 63 13.40 -17.18 9.66
C SER A 63 12.89 -16.28 10.79
N THR A 64 12.33 -16.87 11.84
CA THR A 64 11.76 -16.12 12.96
C THR A 64 12.77 -15.18 13.59
N ASN A 65 14.01 -15.65 13.79
CA ASN A 65 15.06 -14.89 14.46
C ASN A 65 15.46 -13.67 13.62
N LEU A 66 15.71 -13.88 12.33
CA LEU A 66 16.06 -12.80 11.41
C LEU A 66 14.90 -11.80 11.25
N ASN A 67 13.66 -12.28 11.27
CA ASN A 67 12.48 -11.41 11.25
C ASN A 67 12.45 -10.50 12.47
N PHE A 68 12.69 -11.03 13.67
CA PHE A 68 12.79 -10.20 14.88
C PHE A 68 13.96 -9.22 14.79
N GLU A 69 15.14 -9.65 14.34
CA GLU A 69 16.31 -8.76 14.20
C GLU A 69 16.05 -7.57 13.28
N ILE A 70 15.46 -7.81 12.11
CA ILE A 70 15.14 -6.76 11.12
C ILE A 70 14.13 -5.76 11.69
N PHE A 71 13.09 -6.25 12.37
CA PHE A 71 12.03 -5.41 12.91
C PHE A 71 12.36 -4.81 14.29
N ASN A 72 13.39 -5.31 14.98
CA ASN A 72 13.77 -4.83 16.31
C ASN A 72 14.10 -3.34 16.32
N GLU A 73 14.74 -2.81 15.26
CA GLU A 73 15.01 -1.38 15.13
C GLU A 73 13.71 -0.58 15.10
N LEU A 74 12.73 -1.00 14.27
CA LEU A 74 11.41 -0.35 14.22
C LEU A 74 10.68 -0.45 15.56
N ILE A 75 10.69 -1.62 16.20
CA ILE A 75 10.02 -1.83 17.49
C ILE A 75 10.65 -0.94 18.56
N LYS A 76 11.98 -0.85 18.62
CA LYS A 76 12.70 0.05 19.54
C LYS A 76 12.32 1.51 19.32
N LEU A 77 12.28 1.97 18.06
CA LEU A 77 11.84 3.32 17.72
C LEU A 77 10.42 3.59 18.22
N THR A 78 9.49 2.65 18.04
CA THR A 78 8.11 2.80 18.55
C THR A 78 7.98 2.73 20.07
N LYS A 79 8.91 2.06 20.77
CA LYS A 79 8.92 1.98 22.24
C LYS A 79 9.49 3.23 22.87
N LEU A 80 10.63 3.72 22.37
CA LEU A 80 11.24 4.99 22.80
C LEU A 80 10.26 6.15 22.63
N ALA A 81 9.59 6.18 21.49
CA ALA A 81 8.55 7.17 21.18
C ALA A 81 7.34 7.13 22.14
N LYS A 82 7.16 6.06 22.93
CA LYS A 82 6.08 5.91 23.93
C LYS A 82 6.54 6.23 25.36
N SER A 83 7.84 6.06 25.65
CA SER A 83 8.41 6.33 26.99
C SER A 83 8.73 7.81 27.22
N ASP A 84 8.99 8.57 26.16
CA ASP A 84 9.10 10.03 26.27
C ASP A 84 7.70 10.62 26.56
N LEU A 85 7.47 10.95 27.84
CA LEU A 85 6.24 11.54 28.39
C LEU A 85 5.82 12.87 27.74
N ASN A 86 6.65 13.46 26.88
CA ASN A 86 6.32 14.62 26.06
C ASN A 86 5.68 14.19 24.73
N LEU A 87 4.46 13.66 24.84
CA LEU A 87 3.57 13.16 23.78
C LEU A 87 3.30 14.11 22.59
N GLN A 88 3.79 15.35 22.62
CA GLN A 88 3.51 16.36 21.60
C GLN A 88 4.42 16.27 20.36
N ASN A 89 5.58 15.61 20.45
CA ASN A 89 6.56 15.52 19.35
C ASN A 89 6.73 14.11 18.75
N MET A 90 5.83 13.18 19.06
CA MET A 90 5.92 11.81 18.54
C MET A 90 5.65 11.80 17.03
N LYS A 91 6.69 11.60 16.21
CA LYS A 91 6.51 11.40 14.76
C LYS A 91 5.89 10.03 14.49
N PRO A 92 4.72 9.95 13.83
CA PRO A 92 4.12 8.66 13.50
C PRO A 92 5.05 7.87 12.57
N ILE A 93 5.19 6.57 12.80
CA ILE A 93 5.99 5.69 11.93
C ILE A 93 5.04 4.94 11.00
N TRP A 94 5.30 5.04 9.70
CA TRP A 94 4.52 4.40 8.65
C TRP A 94 5.37 3.32 7.99
N LEU A 95 4.97 2.07 8.18
CA LEU A 95 5.57 0.95 7.48
C LEU A 95 4.74 0.60 6.24
N ILE A 96 5.39 0.66 5.09
CA ILE A 96 4.79 0.49 3.78
C ILE A 96 5.12 -0.89 3.21
N LEU A 97 4.08 -1.58 2.75
CA LEU A 97 4.15 -2.89 2.11
C LEU A 97 3.55 -2.85 0.71
N PHE A 98 4.18 -3.62 -0.19
CA PHE A 98 3.72 -3.85 -1.56
C PHE A 98 3.51 -5.35 -1.78
N PRO A 99 2.30 -5.88 -1.54
CA PRO A 99 2.05 -7.32 -1.64
C PRO A 99 2.12 -7.83 -3.07
N GLU A 100 1.78 -7.02 -4.08
CA GLU A 100 1.95 -7.39 -5.49
C GLU A 100 3.42 -7.46 -5.90
N VAL A 101 4.29 -6.72 -5.17
CA VAL A 101 5.74 -6.56 -5.38
C VAL A 101 6.12 -5.91 -6.73
N ASN A 102 5.40 -6.23 -7.80
CA ASN A 102 5.56 -5.70 -9.15
C ASN A 102 4.51 -4.64 -9.47
N ILE A 103 4.86 -3.75 -10.41
CA ILE A 103 3.92 -2.79 -10.99
C ILE A 103 3.07 -3.53 -12.01
N PHE A 104 1.75 -3.35 -11.94
CA PHE A 104 0.82 -3.97 -12.88
C PHE A 104 1.20 -3.66 -14.34
N SER A 105 1.46 -4.70 -15.13
CA SER A 105 1.66 -4.62 -16.57
C SER A 105 0.80 -5.67 -17.27
N LYS A 106 0.43 -5.43 -18.54
CA LYS A 106 -0.34 -6.41 -19.33
C LYS A 106 0.39 -7.75 -19.46
N ARG A 107 1.73 -7.71 -19.53
CA ARG A 107 2.58 -8.89 -19.60
C ARG A 107 2.50 -9.70 -18.31
N ASP A 108 2.69 -9.05 -17.17
CA ASP A 108 2.66 -9.73 -15.86
C ASP A 108 1.26 -10.27 -15.57
N TYR A 109 0.22 -9.53 -15.96
CA TYR A 109 -1.15 -9.96 -15.87
C TYR A 109 -1.42 -11.23 -16.69
N TYR A 110 -0.94 -11.28 -17.93
CA TYR A 110 -1.09 -12.45 -18.80
C TYR A 110 -0.41 -13.69 -18.22
N LEU A 111 0.87 -13.56 -17.85
CA LEU A 111 1.64 -14.66 -17.26
C LEU A 111 1.02 -15.16 -15.96
N GLN A 112 0.53 -14.23 -15.14
CA GLN A 112 -0.15 -14.58 -13.91
C GLN A 112 -1.51 -15.26 -14.17
N SER A 113 -2.24 -14.85 -15.20
CA SER A 113 -3.53 -15.47 -15.56
C SER A 113 -3.37 -16.94 -15.90
N GLU A 114 -2.32 -17.31 -16.65
CA GLU A 114 -2.00 -18.72 -16.95
C GLU A 114 -1.73 -19.52 -15.66
N LEU A 115 -0.99 -18.95 -14.70
CA LEU A 115 -0.74 -19.59 -13.41
C LEU A 115 -2.01 -19.71 -12.56
N ILE A 116 -2.85 -18.67 -12.53
CA ILE A 116 -4.13 -18.66 -11.81
C ILE A 116 -5.03 -19.78 -12.32
N GLU A 117 -5.13 -19.94 -13.64
CA GLU A 117 -5.92 -21.00 -14.27
C GLU A 117 -5.37 -22.39 -13.94
N LYS A 118 -4.04 -22.57 -14.00
CA LYS A 118 -3.38 -23.83 -13.66
C LYS A 118 -3.63 -24.28 -12.20
N TYR A 119 -3.68 -23.33 -11.27
CA TYR A 119 -3.84 -23.61 -9.83
C TYR A 119 -5.24 -23.35 -9.29
N TYR A 120 -6.23 -23.10 -10.15
CA TYR A 120 -7.62 -22.81 -9.78
C TYR A 120 -7.77 -21.68 -8.75
N LEU A 121 -6.93 -20.66 -8.86
CA LEU A 121 -6.96 -19.48 -8.01
C LEU A 121 -8.06 -18.50 -8.47
N PRO A 122 -8.51 -17.56 -7.62
CA PRO A 122 -9.48 -16.55 -8.03
C PRO A 122 -8.90 -15.63 -9.11
N LYS A 123 -9.64 -15.46 -10.21
CA LYS A 123 -9.27 -14.53 -11.28
C LYS A 123 -9.47 -13.09 -10.83
N LEU A 124 -8.41 -12.29 -10.97
CA LEU A 124 -8.40 -10.85 -10.73
C LEU A 124 -8.31 -10.15 -12.08
N ASN A 125 -8.87 -8.94 -12.23
CA ASN A 125 -8.86 -8.22 -13.51
C ASN A 125 -8.10 -6.88 -13.42
N ASN A 126 -8.05 -6.30 -12.23
CA ASN A 126 -7.53 -4.96 -11.97
C ASN A 126 -6.24 -4.97 -11.15
N LEU A 127 -5.85 -6.12 -10.60
CA LEU A 127 -4.74 -6.28 -9.66
C LEU A 127 -3.91 -7.50 -10.03
N LEU A 128 -2.64 -7.49 -9.63
CA LEU A 128 -1.86 -8.73 -9.57
C LEU A 128 -2.21 -9.52 -8.29
N TYR A 129 -2.09 -10.83 -8.38
CA TYR A 129 -2.19 -11.74 -7.24
C TYR A 129 -1.16 -11.38 -6.15
N PRO A 130 -1.57 -11.32 -4.86
CA PRO A 130 -0.69 -10.87 -3.80
C PRO A 130 0.33 -11.94 -3.42
N ARG A 131 1.58 -11.51 -3.20
CA ARG A 131 2.59 -12.30 -2.53
C ARG A 131 2.42 -12.20 -1.01
N TYR A 132 2.49 -13.36 -0.39
CA TYR A 132 2.13 -13.53 1.00
C TYR A 132 3.26 -13.19 1.99
N SER A 133 4.51 -13.48 1.61
CA SER A 133 5.61 -13.53 2.60
C SER A 133 5.88 -12.20 3.28
N GLY A 134 5.88 -11.09 2.53
CA GLY A 134 6.10 -9.75 3.08
C GLY A 134 5.07 -9.38 4.15
N ILE A 135 3.80 -9.66 3.90
CA ILE A 135 2.72 -9.42 4.86
C ILE A 135 2.86 -10.33 6.07
N TYR A 136 3.13 -11.62 5.86
CA TYR A 136 3.29 -12.58 6.94
C TYR A 136 4.41 -12.21 7.90
N ASN A 137 5.59 -11.92 7.36
CA ASN A 137 6.76 -11.54 8.14
C ASN A 137 6.46 -10.27 8.95
N THR A 138 5.80 -9.30 8.32
CA THR A 138 5.43 -8.05 8.98
C THR A 138 4.41 -8.27 10.10
N ILE A 139 3.31 -9.00 9.85
CA ILE A 139 2.29 -9.26 10.87
C ILE A 139 2.89 -10.06 12.02
N LYS A 140 3.69 -11.09 11.72
CA LYS A 140 4.34 -11.92 12.75
C LYS A 140 5.29 -11.11 13.63
N ALA A 141 6.05 -10.18 13.05
CA ALA A 141 6.96 -9.32 13.82
C ALA A 141 6.21 -8.24 14.61
N LEU A 142 5.15 -7.66 14.02
CA LEU A 142 4.44 -6.52 14.59
C LEU A 142 3.29 -6.87 15.54
N ASN A 143 2.84 -8.13 15.60
CA ASN A 143 1.70 -8.53 16.46
C ASN A 143 1.94 -8.21 17.96
N TYR A 144 3.20 -8.12 18.38
CA TYR A 144 3.62 -7.81 19.76
C TYR A 144 4.20 -6.39 19.92
N SER A 145 3.91 -5.50 18.98
CA SER A 145 4.46 -4.14 18.92
C SER A 145 3.38 -3.07 19.17
N ASN A 146 3.78 -1.79 19.14
CA ASN A 146 2.85 -0.66 19.28
C ASN A 146 2.07 -0.35 18.00
N PHE A 147 2.25 -1.10 16.91
CA PHE A 147 1.48 -0.92 15.68
C PHE A 147 0.06 -1.46 15.87
N SER A 148 -0.94 -0.57 15.81
CA SER A 148 -2.34 -0.91 16.06
C SER A 148 -3.20 -0.92 14.81
N LYS A 149 -2.82 -0.13 13.79
CA LYS A 149 -3.65 0.14 12.60
C LYS A 149 -2.96 -0.33 11.32
N LEU A 150 -3.68 -1.12 10.53
CA LEU A 150 -3.37 -1.46 9.14
C LEU A 150 -4.25 -0.62 8.21
N LEU A 151 -3.64 0.23 7.40
CA LEU A 151 -4.30 1.00 6.36
C LEU A 151 -4.15 0.29 5.03
N ASP A 152 -5.28 -0.01 4.42
CA ASP A 152 -5.40 -0.58 3.09
C ASP A 152 -5.73 0.55 2.12
N ILE A 153 -4.72 0.99 1.37
CA ILE A 153 -4.82 2.14 0.47
C ILE A 153 -4.93 1.65 -0.96
N THR A 154 -5.90 2.20 -1.69
CA THR A 154 -6.13 1.96 -3.11
C THR A 154 -6.01 3.29 -3.82
N ILE A 155 -5.08 3.38 -4.77
CA ILE A 155 -4.86 4.59 -5.55
C ILE A 155 -5.22 4.30 -7.00
N ILE A 156 -6.21 5.04 -7.51
CA ILE A 156 -6.64 5.02 -8.90
C ILE A 156 -6.17 6.31 -9.55
N TYR A 157 -5.41 6.16 -10.62
CA TYR A 157 -4.96 7.25 -11.46
C TYR A 157 -5.78 7.23 -12.75
N TYR A 158 -6.27 8.39 -13.15
CA TYR A 158 -6.95 8.55 -14.42
C TYR A 158 -6.67 9.92 -15.03
N ARG A 159 -6.75 9.99 -16.36
CA ARG A 159 -6.56 11.23 -17.11
C ARG A 159 -7.56 11.27 -18.26
N ILE A 160 -7.84 12.48 -18.74
CA ILE A 160 -8.67 12.69 -19.92
C ILE A 160 -7.73 12.77 -21.13
N ASN A 161 -8.03 12.00 -22.16
CA ASN A 161 -7.32 12.08 -23.43
C ASN A 161 -7.66 13.42 -24.11
N LYS A 162 -6.66 14.25 -24.38
CA LYS A 162 -6.87 15.55 -25.05
C LYS A 162 -7.38 15.42 -26.49
N GLN A 163 -7.13 14.29 -27.15
CA GLN A 163 -7.48 14.08 -28.56
C GLN A 163 -8.93 13.62 -28.73
N ASN A 164 -9.37 12.66 -27.91
CA ASN A 164 -10.68 12.02 -28.06
C ASN A 164 -11.68 12.40 -26.97
N GLY A 165 -11.22 13.07 -25.89
CA GLY A 165 -12.04 13.31 -24.70
C GLY A 165 -12.22 12.07 -23.81
N ASP A 166 -11.72 10.90 -24.22
CA ASP A 166 -11.91 9.64 -23.48
C ASP A 166 -11.21 9.61 -22.13
N LEU A 167 -11.83 8.94 -21.16
CA LEU A 167 -11.27 8.73 -19.84
C LEU A 167 -10.33 7.51 -19.84
N ILE A 168 -9.05 7.73 -19.50
CA ILE A 168 -8.01 6.70 -19.48
C ILE A 168 -7.61 6.41 -18.02
N PHE A 169 -7.78 5.16 -17.59
CA PHE A 169 -7.27 4.66 -16.31
C PHE A 169 -5.85 4.10 -16.47
N GLN A 170 -4.85 4.91 -16.16
CA GLN A 170 -3.45 4.52 -16.26
C GLN A 170 -2.64 5.18 -15.14
N SER A 171 -1.77 4.39 -14.48
CA SER A 171 -0.81 4.93 -13.53
C SER A 171 0.29 5.71 -14.25
N PRO A 172 0.73 6.86 -13.70
CA PRO A 172 1.83 7.60 -14.27
C PRO A 172 3.13 6.80 -14.16
N ASN A 173 3.99 6.95 -15.17
CA ASN A 173 5.35 6.43 -15.08
C ASN A 173 6.22 7.26 -14.12
N LEU A 174 7.33 6.72 -13.63
CA LEU A 174 8.21 7.44 -12.70
C LEU A 174 8.67 8.80 -13.25
N ILE A 175 9.01 8.86 -14.53
CA ILE A 175 9.38 10.10 -15.23
C ILE A 175 8.22 11.09 -15.25
N GLU A 176 6.99 10.62 -15.51
CA GLU A 176 5.81 11.48 -15.50
C GLU A 176 5.51 12.02 -14.11
N ILE A 177 5.75 11.25 -13.05
CA ILE A 177 5.62 11.71 -11.65
C ILE A 177 6.66 12.79 -11.35
N LEU A 178 7.93 12.57 -11.71
CA LEU A 178 9.04 13.46 -11.37
C LEU A 178 9.03 14.76 -12.19
N PHE A 179 8.61 14.71 -13.45
CA PHE A 179 8.65 15.84 -14.39
C PHE A 179 7.27 16.38 -14.76
N ASN A 180 6.26 16.15 -13.92
CA ASN A 180 4.86 16.51 -14.24
C ASN A 180 4.61 18.02 -14.40
N ASN A 181 5.56 18.87 -13.98
CA ASN A 181 5.46 20.34 -14.03
C ASN A 181 5.75 20.94 -15.42
N LEU A 182 6.01 20.13 -16.44
CA LEU A 182 6.21 20.62 -17.80
C LEU A 182 4.90 21.17 -18.39
N PRO A 183 4.94 22.23 -19.22
CA PRO A 183 3.74 22.88 -19.76
C PRO A 183 2.86 21.96 -20.62
N ASN A 184 3.43 20.89 -21.18
CA ASN A 184 2.71 19.84 -21.91
C ASN A 184 2.45 18.57 -21.07
N GLY A 185 2.67 18.64 -19.77
CA GLY A 185 2.51 17.52 -18.84
C GLY A 185 1.09 16.96 -18.80
N TYR A 186 1.00 15.67 -18.49
CA TYR A 186 -0.28 14.99 -18.34
C TYR A 186 -0.92 15.38 -17.01
N LYS A 187 -2.14 15.92 -17.06
CA LYS A 187 -2.94 16.17 -15.85
C LYS A 187 -3.56 14.86 -15.39
N TYR A 188 -3.05 14.31 -14.31
CA TYR A 188 -3.60 13.13 -13.65
C TYR A 188 -4.56 13.53 -12.54
N ASN A 189 -5.74 12.94 -12.55
CA ASN A 189 -6.63 12.91 -11.41
C ASN A 189 -6.32 11.66 -10.57
N VAL A 190 -6.31 11.83 -9.25
CA VAL A 190 -5.97 10.77 -8.31
C VAL A 190 -7.14 10.57 -7.36
N LEU A 191 -7.70 9.36 -7.35
CA LEU A 191 -8.67 8.95 -6.34
C LEU A 191 -7.97 8.02 -5.34
N ILE A 192 -8.04 8.38 -4.06
CA ILE A 192 -7.45 7.60 -2.97
C ILE A 192 -8.59 7.04 -2.11
N ASN A 193 -8.72 5.72 -2.07
CA ASN A 193 -9.62 5.02 -1.16
C ASN A 193 -8.80 4.38 -0.04
N VAL A 194 -9.02 4.83 1.20
CA VAL A 194 -8.33 4.36 2.41
C VAL A 194 -9.30 3.58 3.28
N ARG A 195 -8.85 2.42 3.77
CA ARG A 195 -9.61 1.64 4.76
C ARG A 195 -8.73 1.27 5.93
N GLU A 196 -9.17 1.63 7.13
CA GLU A 196 -8.49 1.28 8.37
C GLU A 196 -8.97 -0.08 8.89
N LYS A 197 -8.03 -0.85 9.43
CA LYS A 197 -8.27 -2.09 10.15
C LYS A 197 -7.39 -2.17 11.38
N ASN A 198 -7.89 -2.83 12.41
CA ASN A 198 -7.08 -3.14 13.58
C ASN A 198 -6.15 -4.32 13.27
N LEU A 199 -4.85 -4.14 13.50
CA LEU A 199 -3.82 -5.16 13.26
C LEU A 199 -4.03 -6.39 14.17
N ASN A 200 -4.46 -6.18 15.41
CA ASN A 200 -4.66 -7.23 16.42
C ASN A 200 -5.80 -8.21 16.05
N LYS A 201 -6.68 -7.83 15.11
CA LYS A 201 -7.76 -8.70 14.62
C LYS A 201 -7.30 -9.67 13.54
N ILE A 202 -6.06 -9.52 13.06
CA ILE A 202 -5.52 -10.34 11.99
C ILE A 202 -4.75 -11.52 12.59
N SER A 203 -5.03 -12.72 12.10
CA SER A 203 -4.37 -13.94 12.56
C SER A 203 -2.88 -13.93 12.16
N ASP A 204 -2.02 -14.35 13.08
CA ASP A 204 -0.60 -14.62 12.84
C ASP A 204 -0.35 -16.00 12.21
N LYS A 205 -1.32 -16.92 12.32
CA LYS A 205 -1.25 -18.25 11.70
C LYS A 205 -1.26 -18.17 10.18
N ARG A 206 -0.32 -18.86 9.55
CA ARG A 206 -0.04 -18.80 8.12
C ARG A 206 -1.25 -19.03 7.21
N ALA A 207 -1.81 -20.24 7.27
CA ALA A 207 -2.93 -20.62 6.40
C ALA A 207 -4.16 -19.71 6.56
N LYS A 208 -4.39 -19.15 7.76
CA LYS A 208 -5.49 -18.21 8.00
C LYS A 208 -5.20 -16.86 7.37
N LEU A 209 -3.96 -16.38 7.47
CA LEU A 209 -3.55 -15.10 6.90
C LEU A 209 -3.53 -15.15 5.36
N GLU A 210 -3.09 -16.26 4.76
CA GLU A 210 -3.12 -16.47 3.30
C GLU A 210 -4.56 -16.35 2.76
N LYS A 211 -5.48 -17.13 3.34
CA LYS A 211 -6.91 -17.08 2.96
C LYS A 211 -7.53 -15.71 3.23
N TRP A 212 -7.15 -15.05 4.32
CA TRP A 212 -7.62 -13.70 4.62
C TRP A 212 -7.15 -12.68 3.57
N LEU A 213 -5.89 -12.77 3.15
CA LEU A 213 -5.28 -11.89 2.17
C LEU A 213 -5.91 -12.09 0.79
N GLU A 214 -6.08 -13.33 0.36
CA GLU A 214 -6.71 -13.69 -0.91
C GLU A 214 -8.15 -13.13 -1.01
N ARG A 215 -9.00 -13.43 -0.01
CA ARG A 215 -10.36 -12.88 0.08
C ARG A 215 -10.34 -11.35 0.04
N ARG A 216 -9.33 -10.75 0.67
CA ARG A 216 -9.21 -9.30 0.70
C ARG A 216 -8.87 -8.73 -0.66
N TRP A 217 -8.00 -9.40 -1.42
CA TRP A 217 -7.63 -9.05 -2.78
C TRP A 217 -8.80 -9.16 -3.74
N VAL A 218 -9.57 -10.25 -3.68
CA VAL A 218 -10.80 -10.41 -4.48
C VAL A 218 -11.77 -9.27 -4.19
N LYS A 219 -12.03 -8.97 -2.92
CA LYS A 219 -12.88 -7.83 -2.54
C LYS A 219 -12.30 -6.51 -3.04
N LYS A 220 -10.97 -6.35 -3.04
CA LYS A 220 -10.31 -5.13 -3.51
C LYS A 220 -10.45 -4.94 -5.01
N ASP A 221 -10.33 -6.01 -5.79
CA ASP A 221 -10.55 -6.01 -7.24
C ASP A 221 -11.95 -5.50 -7.59
N THR A 222 -12.99 -6.03 -6.93
CA THR A 222 -14.37 -5.57 -7.13
C THR A 222 -14.58 -4.09 -6.74
N ILE A 223 -13.87 -3.60 -5.73
CA ILE A 223 -13.94 -2.18 -5.33
C ILE A 223 -13.33 -1.30 -6.41
N ILE A 224 -12.19 -1.70 -6.97
CA ILE A 224 -11.54 -0.93 -8.04
C ILE A 224 -12.44 -0.85 -9.26
N GLU A 225 -13.08 -1.96 -9.62
CA GLU A 225 -14.04 -2.02 -10.72
C GLU A 225 -15.21 -1.06 -10.50
N ASN A 226 -15.80 -1.05 -9.30
CA ASN A 226 -16.91 -0.15 -8.98
C ASN A 226 -16.47 1.32 -8.99
N LEU A 227 -15.31 1.63 -8.39
CA LEU A 227 -14.79 3.00 -8.39
C LEU A 227 -14.51 3.51 -9.81
N LYS A 228 -13.98 2.66 -10.70
CA LYS A 228 -13.81 3.02 -12.12
C LYS A 228 -15.15 3.34 -12.79
N LYS A 229 -16.17 2.51 -12.57
CA LYS A 229 -17.52 2.73 -13.11
C LYS A 229 -18.14 4.02 -12.59
N ASP A 230 -17.98 4.33 -11.30
CA ASP A 230 -18.51 5.56 -10.71
C ASP A 230 -17.81 6.79 -11.31
N ILE A 231 -16.49 6.76 -11.48
CA ILE A 231 -15.73 7.82 -12.17
C ILE A 231 -16.22 8.01 -13.61
N SER A 232 -16.43 6.92 -14.36
CA SER A 232 -16.93 6.99 -15.73
C SER A 232 -18.33 7.62 -15.81
N LYS A 233 -19.24 7.24 -14.91
CA LYS A 233 -20.59 7.83 -14.85
C LYS A 233 -20.58 9.31 -14.49
N ASP A 234 -19.76 9.69 -13.52
CA ASP A 234 -19.63 11.09 -13.11
C ASP A 234 -18.98 11.95 -14.21
N PHE A 235 -18.14 11.35 -15.04
CA PHE A 235 -17.59 11.99 -16.22
C PHE A 235 -18.65 12.21 -17.31
N GLU A 236 -19.46 11.20 -17.63
CA GLU A 236 -20.56 11.31 -18.60
C GLU A 236 -21.57 12.40 -18.20
N LYS A 237 -21.94 12.48 -16.92
CA LYS A 237 -22.84 13.52 -16.40
C LYS A 237 -22.30 14.95 -16.51
N LYS A 238 -20.99 15.13 -16.60
CA LYS A 238 -20.37 16.47 -16.74
C LYS A 238 -20.29 16.93 -18.18
N ILE A 239 -20.47 16.02 -19.14
CA ILE A 239 -20.42 16.31 -20.58
C ILE A 239 -21.80 16.68 -21.12
N ILE A 240 -22.88 16.18 -20.48
CA ILE A 240 -24.28 16.52 -20.77
C ILE A 240 -24.67 17.80 -20.01
#